data_AF-A0A2D5I4B7-F1
#
_entry.id   AF-A0A2D5I4B7-F1
#
_cell.length_a   1.000
_cell.length_b   1.000
_cell.length_c   1.000
_cell.angle_alpha   90.00
_cell.angle_beta   90.00
_cell.angle_gamma   90.00
#
_symmetry.space_group_name_H-M   'P 1'
#
loop_
_entity.id
_entity.type
_entity.pdbx_description
1 polymer ?
#
loop_
_entity_poly.entity_id
_entity_poly.type
_entity_poly.pdbx_seq_one_letter_code
_entity_poly.pdbx_strand_id
1 'polypeptide(L)'
;MKRNIQETRKQSWLLLLALVVIAFAVSIGFSPLFELIDGGIAARILGSSFGAIFVIVLTMFLLNKQTEIEQESKKSERVFDEKVKIYQIILDICRDMLMDGKLTQEEINRLPFPLIKLQMLADENVISAFQEVFKKINEVYSADGEIITIEDEDKNKIYELLSKFSNECRIDLEISDTRLIDQLLTATVSTISSSSKKVNDRTKYSFNGKDLAKNKYVYSVITTYLNENPNTTVDEFSKILDKNFNGKTGSYEAWKTYDEVLDLKSGAFRFFVSSTRDDIHKDKKMVIKLVDEEICLNRTWMLPDMKPLKDMLKDKGLRVE
;
A
#
# COMPACT_ATOMS: atom_id res chain seq x y z
N MET A 1 -19.15 -5.61 -14.37
CA MET A 1 -20.42 -5.76 -15.12
C MET A 1 -20.99 -7.15 -14.85
N LYS A 2 -21.66 -7.34 -13.69
CA LYS A 2 -22.19 -8.65 -13.28
C LYS A 2 -23.47 -8.98 -14.03
N ARG A 3 -23.36 -9.57 -15.23
CA ARG A 3 -24.43 -10.44 -15.73
C ARG A 3 -24.11 -11.83 -15.21
N ASN A 4 -24.82 -12.24 -14.17
CA ASN A 4 -24.66 -13.56 -13.58
C ASN A 4 -24.85 -14.58 -14.70
N ILE A 5 -23.88 -15.48 -14.92
CA ILE A 5 -23.94 -16.49 -16.00
C ILE A 5 -25.27 -17.28 -15.96
N GLN A 6 -25.84 -17.43 -14.77
CA GLN A 6 -27.16 -18.01 -14.53
C GLN A 6 -28.33 -17.19 -15.10
N GLU A 7 -28.28 -15.86 -15.06
CA GLU A 7 -29.29 -14.98 -15.66
C GLU A 7 -29.22 -15.02 -17.18
N THR A 8 -28.01 -15.04 -17.75
CA THR A 8 -27.81 -15.20 -19.20
C THR A 8 -28.36 -16.55 -19.67
N ARG A 9 -28.14 -17.64 -18.91
CA ARG A 9 -28.72 -18.96 -19.18
C ARG A 9 -30.25 -18.98 -19.07
N LYS A 10 -30.83 -18.31 -18.06
CA LYS A 10 -32.29 -18.17 -17.91
C LYS A 10 -32.90 -17.39 -19.08
N GLN A 11 -32.25 -16.30 -19.50
CA GLN A 11 -32.69 -15.54 -20.68
C GLN A 11 -32.62 -16.39 -21.95
N SER A 12 -31.55 -17.18 -22.17
CA SER A 12 -31.48 -18.10 -23.31
C SER A 12 -32.58 -19.16 -23.29
N TRP A 13 -32.93 -19.71 -22.12
CA TRP A 13 -34.04 -20.67 -21.98
C TRP A 13 -35.40 -20.04 -22.22
N LEU A 14 -35.64 -18.83 -21.72
CA LEU A 14 -36.86 -18.06 -21.99
C LEU A 14 -37.01 -17.75 -23.48
N LEU A 15 -35.90 -17.42 -24.16
CA LEU A 15 -35.87 -17.13 -25.58
C LEU A 15 -36.22 -18.37 -26.42
N LEU A 16 -35.65 -19.53 -26.08
CA LEU A 16 -35.99 -20.83 -26.68
C LEU A 16 -37.46 -21.18 -26.49
N LEU A 17 -37.98 -20.98 -25.28
CA LEU A 17 -39.38 -21.26 -24.94
C LEU A 17 -40.32 -20.33 -25.71
N ALA A 18 -40.01 -19.04 -25.82
CA ALA A 18 -40.76 -18.10 -26.64
C ALA A 18 -40.81 -18.52 -28.12
N LEU A 19 -39.71 -19.05 -28.64
CA LEU A 19 -39.62 -19.56 -30.01
C LEU A 19 -40.54 -20.77 -30.24
N VAL A 20 -40.58 -21.70 -29.28
CA VAL A 20 -41.49 -22.85 -29.31
C VAL A 20 -42.95 -22.40 -29.26
N VAL A 21 -43.27 -21.43 -28.40
CA VAL A 21 -44.63 -20.87 -28.30
C VAL A 21 -45.05 -20.19 -29.61
N ILE A 22 -44.16 -19.41 -30.23
CA ILE A 22 -44.42 -18.79 -31.53
C ILE A 22 -44.67 -19.85 -32.60
N ALA A 23 -43.86 -20.90 -32.66
CA ALA A 23 -44.06 -21.99 -33.62
C ALA A 23 -45.45 -22.66 -33.44
N PHE A 24 -45.87 -22.88 -32.19
CA PHE A 24 -47.18 -23.45 -31.88
C PHE A 24 -48.34 -22.50 -32.24
N ALA A 25 -48.20 -21.20 -31.92
CA ALA A 25 -49.19 -20.18 -32.23
C ALA A 25 -49.37 -19.99 -33.75
N VAL A 26 -48.27 -20.00 -34.51
CA VAL A 26 -48.28 -19.96 -35.97
C VAL A 26 -48.96 -21.23 -36.52
N SER A 27 -48.61 -22.42 -36.03
CA SER A 27 -49.24 -23.67 -36.47
C SER A 27 -50.76 -23.67 -36.28
N ILE A 28 -51.25 -23.18 -35.15
CA ILE A 28 -52.69 -23.12 -34.86
C ILE A 28 -53.37 -22.01 -35.68
N GLY A 29 -52.78 -20.80 -35.72
CA GLY A 29 -53.38 -19.63 -36.35
C GLY A 29 -53.54 -19.76 -37.87
N PHE A 30 -52.67 -20.53 -38.53
CA PHE A 30 -52.76 -20.78 -39.97
C PHE A 30 -53.58 -22.03 -40.34
N SER A 31 -54.02 -22.85 -39.38
CA SER A 31 -54.83 -24.05 -39.65
C SER A 31 -56.08 -23.77 -40.51
N PRO A 32 -56.89 -22.72 -40.24
CA PRO A 32 -58.08 -22.42 -41.06
C PRO A 32 -57.75 -22.05 -42.51
N LEU A 33 -56.58 -21.44 -42.73
CA LEU A 33 -56.11 -21.07 -44.07
C LEU A 33 -55.74 -22.33 -44.88
N PHE A 34 -55.13 -23.33 -44.23
CA PHE A 34 -54.81 -24.61 -44.88
C PHE A 34 -56.07 -25.42 -45.22
N GLU A 35 -57.09 -25.39 -44.36
CA GLU A 35 -58.40 -26.00 -44.63
C GLU A 35 -59.13 -25.34 -45.80
N LEU A 36 -59.07 -24.02 -45.93
CA LEU A 36 -59.73 -23.27 -47.00
C LEU A 36 -59.15 -23.54 -48.40
N ILE A 37 -57.89 -23.96 -48.48
CA ILE A 37 -57.17 -24.20 -49.75
C ILE A 37 -57.37 -25.65 -50.25
N ASP A 38 -58.13 -26.46 -49.49
CA ASP A 38 -58.66 -27.79 -49.84
C ASP A 38 -57.61 -28.82 -50.33
N GLY A 39 -56.37 -28.64 -49.87
CA GLY A 39 -55.26 -29.50 -50.25
C GLY A 39 -54.83 -29.38 -51.73
N GLY A 40 -53.61 -29.82 -52.03
CA GLY A 40 -53.05 -29.78 -53.38
C GLY A 40 -51.75 -28.98 -53.48
N ILE A 41 -51.38 -28.59 -54.70
CA ILE A 41 -50.08 -27.95 -55.00
C ILE A 41 -49.98 -26.58 -54.29
N ALA A 42 -51.06 -25.80 -54.26
CA ALA A 42 -51.09 -24.49 -53.60
C ALA A 42 -50.83 -24.57 -52.09
N ALA A 43 -51.47 -25.52 -51.39
CA ALA A 43 -51.23 -25.75 -49.96
C ALA A 43 -49.77 -26.16 -49.67
N ARG A 44 -49.17 -27.00 -50.53
CA ARG A 44 -47.74 -27.39 -50.39
C ARG A 44 -46.80 -26.21 -50.60
N ILE A 45 -47.05 -25.35 -51.58
CA ILE A 45 -46.24 -24.16 -51.85
C ILE A 45 -46.33 -23.17 -50.68
N LEU A 46 -47.52 -22.95 -50.13
CA LEU A 46 -47.71 -22.08 -48.96
C LEU A 46 -47.02 -22.63 -47.72
N GLY A 47 -47.21 -23.91 -47.38
CA GLY A 47 -46.53 -24.54 -46.25
C GLY A 47 -45.00 -24.47 -46.37
N SER A 48 -44.47 -24.74 -47.56
CA SER A 48 -43.02 -24.62 -47.83
C SER A 48 -42.51 -23.18 -47.69
N SER A 49 -43.28 -22.19 -48.15
CA SER A 49 -42.91 -20.77 -48.08
C SER A 49 -42.93 -20.26 -46.64
N PHE A 50 -43.93 -20.64 -45.83
CA PHE A 50 -43.97 -20.32 -44.41
C PHE A 50 -42.83 -20.98 -43.64
N GLY A 51 -42.53 -22.25 -43.92
CA GLY A 51 -41.35 -22.93 -43.35
C GLY A 51 -40.06 -22.19 -43.69
N ALA A 52 -39.88 -21.79 -44.95
CA ALA A 52 -38.71 -21.04 -45.39
C ALA A 52 -38.60 -19.67 -44.72
N ILE A 53 -39.69 -18.89 -44.66
CA ILE A 53 -39.72 -17.57 -43.99
C ILE A 53 -39.43 -17.73 -42.50
N PHE A 54 -40.03 -18.72 -41.84
CA PHE A 54 -39.80 -19.00 -40.42
C PHE A 54 -38.33 -19.32 -40.15
N VAL A 55 -37.72 -20.18 -40.97
CA VAL A 55 -36.29 -20.50 -40.87
C VAL A 55 -35.44 -19.25 -41.07
N ILE A 56 -35.71 -18.43 -42.08
CA ILE A 56 -34.94 -17.19 -42.34
C ILE A 56 -35.02 -16.23 -41.14
N VAL A 57 -36.23 -15.98 -40.61
CA VAL A 57 -36.43 -15.10 -39.44
C VAL A 57 -35.73 -15.66 -38.21
N LEU A 58 -35.85 -16.96 -37.97
CA LEU A 58 -35.15 -17.65 -36.88
C LEU A 58 -33.62 -17.51 -37.01
N THR A 59 -33.08 -17.77 -38.20
CA THR A 59 -31.64 -17.66 -38.44
C THR A 59 -31.16 -16.22 -38.26
N MET A 60 -31.87 -15.22 -38.79
CA MET A 60 -31.53 -13.80 -38.60
C MET A 60 -31.53 -13.42 -37.11
N PHE A 61 -32.50 -13.90 -36.35
CA PHE A 61 -32.60 -13.66 -34.92
C PHE A 61 -31.44 -14.29 -34.13
N LEU A 62 -31.10 -15.56 -34.43
CA LEU A 62 -29.97 -16.25 -33.81
C LEU A 62 -28.63 -15.57 -34.15
N LEU A 63 -28.43 -15.16 -35.40
CA LEU A 63 -27.22 -14.45 -35.84
C LEU A 63 -27.07 -13.10 -35.12
N ASN A 64 -28.14 -12.32 -35.03
CA ASN A 64 -28.12 -11.05 -34.30
C ASN A 64 -27.74 -11.26 -32.82
N LYS A 65 -28.28 -12.29 -32.17
CA LYS A 65 -27.93 -12.60 -30.77
C LYS A 65 -26.50 -13.09 -30.59
N GLN A 66 -26.00 -13.93 -31.48
CA GLN A 66 -24.60 -14.33 -31.46
C GLN A 66 -23.68 -13.12 -31.67
N THR A 67 -24.02 -12.23 -32.59
CA THR A 67 -23.26 -11.00 -32.87
C THR A 67 -23.25 -10.05 -31.66
N GLU A 68 -24.39 -9.87 -30.99
CA GLU A 68 -24.49 -9.07 -29.74
C GLU A 68 -23.57 -9.64 -28.65
N ILE A 69 -23.62 -10.96 -28.43
CA ILE A 69 -22.77 -11.64 -27.44
C ILE A 69 -21.29 -11.49 -27.79
N GLU A 70 -20.92 -11.64 -29.07
CA GLU A 70 -19.53 -11.48 -29.51
C GLU A 70 -19.03 -10.04 -29.31
N GLN A 71 -19.86 -9.04 -29.61
CA GLN A 71 -19.53 -7.64 -29.35
C GLN A 71 -19.38 -7.33 -27.85
N GLU A 72 -20.29 -7.83 -27.01
CA GLU A 72 -20.16 -7.71 -25.55
C GLU A 72 -18.89 -8.39 -25.05
N SER A 73 -18.56 -9.59 -25.56
CA SER A 73 -17.33 -10.31 -25.23
C SER A 73 -16.07 -9.53 -25.60
N LYS A 74 -15.99 -9.01 -26.83
CA LYS A 74 -14.85 -8.19 -27.28
C LYS A 74 -14.70 -6.91 -26.47
N LYS A 75 -15.82 -6.27 -26.10
CA LYS A 75 -15.79 -5.11 -25.21
C LYS A 75 -15.27 -5.51 -23.82
N SER A 76 -15.76 -6.62 -23.26
CA SER A 76 -15.33 -7.13 -21.96
C SER A 76 -13.84 -7.47 -21.93
N GLU A 77 -13.33 -8.11 -22.99
CA GLU A 77 -11.92 -8.43 -23.17
C GLU A 77 -11.06 -7.15 -23.18
N ARG A 78 -11.44 -6.14 -23.97
CA ARG A 78 -10.69 -4.87 -24.01
C ARG A 78 -10.73 -4.12 -22.66
N VAL A 79 -11.86 -4.17 -21.96
CA VAL A 79 -11.98 -3.58 -20.62
C VAL A 79 -11.09 -4.33 -19.63
N PHE A 80 -11.03 -5.66 -19.72
CA PHE A 80 -10.14 -6.49 -18.91
C PHE A 80 -8.67 -6.10 -19.13
N ASP A 81 -8.23 -5.95 -20.38
CA ASP A 81 -6.85 -5.55 -20.69
C ASP A 81 -6.50 -4.18 -20.12
N GLU A 82 -7.39 -3.20 -20.29
CA GLU A 82 -7.19 -1.86 -19.73
C GLU A 82 -7.22 -1.85 -18.19
N LYS A 83 -8.03 -2.70 -17.55
CA LYS A 83 -8.02 -2.93 -16.09
C LYS A 83 -6.67 -3.46 -15.63
N VAL A 84 -6.16 -4.52 -16.26
CA VAL A 84 -4.85 -5.10 -15.91
C VAL A 84 -3.75 -4.04 -16.03
N LYS A 85 -3.78 -3.27 -17.12
CA LYS A 85 -2.79 -2.22 -17.37
C LYS A 85 -2.82 -1.10 -16.32
N ILE A 86 -4.00 -0.62 -15.92
CA ILE A 86 -4.08 0.41 -14.88
C ILE A 86 -3.63 -0.12 -13.51
N TYR A 87 -3.96 -1.37 -13.17
CA TYR A 87 -3.50 -2.00 -11.93
C TYR A 87 -1.98 -2.13 -11.89
N GLN A 88 -1.36 -2.53 -13.01
CA GLN A 88 0.10 -2.59 -13.13
C GLN A 88 0.75 -1.21 -12.97
N ILE A 89 0.24 -0.19 -13.68
CA ILE A 89 0.76 1.19 -13.59
C ILE A 89 0.72 1.70 -12.15
N ILE A 90 -0.38 1.46 -11.43
CA ILE A 90 -0.51 1.86 -10.03
C ILE A 90 0.55 1.17 -9.16
N LEU A 91 0.70 -0.15 -9.31
CA LEU A 91 1.68 -0.92 -8.55
C LEU A 91 3.12 -0.49 -8.86
N ASP A 92 3.42 -0.15 -10.12
CA ASP A 92 4.72 0.35 -10.54
C ASP A 92 5.04 1.71 -9.92
N ILE A 93 4.08 2.65 -9.92
CA ILE A 93 4.26 3.95 -9.26
C ILE A 93 4.50 3.76 -7.76
N CYS A 94 3.72 2.88 -7.11
CA CYS A 94 3.91 2.54 -5.70
C CYS A 94 5.25 1.85 -5.41
N ARG A 95 5.72 0.97 -6.29
CA ARG A 95 7.04 0.36 -6.17
C ARG A 95 8.12 1.42 -6.20
N ASP A 96 8.07 2.31 -7.20
CA ASP A 96 9.09 3.36 -7.39
C ASP A 96 9.21 4.21 -6.11
N MET A 97 8.08 4.65 -5.54
CA MET A 97 8.00 5.41 -4.28
C MET A 97 8.53 4.68 -3.04
N LEU A 98 8.50 3.35 -3.03
CA LEU A 98 8.88 2.55 -1.86
C LEU A 98 10.30 2.00 -1.95
N MET A 99 10.90 1.98 -3.15
CA MET A 99 12.19 1.35 -3.41
C MET A 99 13.34 2.06 -2.69
N ASP A 100 13.42 3.38 -2.78
CA ASP A 100 14.50 4.17 -2.18
C ASP A 100 14.21 4.59 -0.73
N GLY A 101 12.97 4.35 -0.27
CA GLY A 101 12.50 4.70 1.08
C GLY A 101 12.33 6.21 1.28
N LYS A 102 12.21 6.97 0.19
CA LYS A 102 12.00 8.41 0.18
C LYS A 102 10.78 8.74 -0.66
N LEU A 103 10.07 9.80 -0.29
CA LEU A 103 8.94 10.34 -1.04
C LEU A 103 9.27 11.75 -1.47
N THR A 104 9.10 12.00 -2.77
CA THR A 104 9.23 13.32 -3.38
C THR A 104 7.88 13.83 -3.87
N GLN A 105 7.76 15.15 -4.03
CA GLN A 105 6.54 15.76 -4.57
C GLN A 105 6.20 15.25 -5.98
N GLU A 106 7.21 15.03 -6.81
CA GLU A 106 7.04 14.52 -8.18
C GLU A 106 6.37 13.15 -8.18
N GLU A 107 6.77 12.25 -7.27
CA GLU A 107 6.20 10.92 -7.19
C GLU A 107 4.76 10.92 -6.66
N ILE A 108 4.46 11.74 -5.65
CA ILE A 108 3.09 11.92 -5.14
C ILE A 108 2.17 12.43 -6.26
N ASN A 109 2.65 13.38 -7.06
CA ASN A 109 1.89 13.96 -8.17
C ASN A 109 1.66 12.98 -9.34
N ARG A 110 2.30 11.81 -9.36
CA ARG A 110 2.04 10.76 -10.37
C ARG A 110 0.77 9.94 -10.08
N LEU A 111 0.26 9.94 -8.84
CA LEU A 111 -0.87 9.10 -8.40
C LEU A 111 -2.30 9.60 -8.75
N PRO A 112 -2.60 10.92 -8.81
CA PRO A 112 -3.97 11.39 -9.02
C PRO A 112 -4.60 10.93 -10.32
N PHE A 113 -3.87 10.97 -11.44
CA PHE A 113 -4.42 10.55 -12.74
C PHE A 113 -4.68 9.04 -12.84
N PRO A 114 -3.77 8.16 -12.39
CA PRO A 114 -4.08 6.75 -12.24
C PRO A 114 -5.32 6.47 -11.38
N LEU A 115 -5.52 7.20 -10.28
CA LEU A 115 -6.71 7.07 -9.44
C LEU A 115 -8.00 7.46 -10.20
N ILE A 116 -7.99 8.54 -10.97
CA ILE A 116 -9.13 8.93 -11.81
C ILE A 116 -9.41 7.88 -12.89
N LYS A 117 -8.37 7.33 -13.52
CA LYS A 117 -8.51 6.23 -14.50
C LYS A 117 -9.04 4.94 -13.85
N LEU A 118 -8.64 4.68 -12.61
CA LEU A 118 -9.15 3.56 -11.82
C LEU A 118 -10.67 3.67 -11.63
N GLN A 119 -11.18 4.87 -11.32
CA GLN A 119 -12.63 5.12 -11.16
C GLN A 119 -13.44 4.84 -12.44
N MET A 120 -12.83 5.00 -13.61
CA MET A 120 -13.50 4.74 -14.89
C MET A 120 -13.64 3.24 -15.19
N LEU A 121 -12.73 2.41 -14.68
CA LEU A 121 -12.57 1.03 -15.12
C LEU A 121 -12.91 0.00 -14.04
N ALA A 122 -12.59 0.27 -12.78
CA ALA A 122 -12.61 -0.70 -11.69
C ALA A 122 -13.90 -0.66 -10.86
N ASP A 123 -14.23 -1.76 -10.20
CA ASP A 123 -15.31 -1.82 -9.23
C ASP A 123 -14.99 -1.01 -7.95
N GLU A 124 -16.04 -0.61 -7.22
CA GLU A 124 -15.96 0.28 -6.04
C GLU A 124 -15.00 -0.21 -4.95
N ASN A 125 -14.92 -1.52 -4.73
CA ASN A 125 -14.01 -2.09 -3.72
C ASN A 125 -12.52 -1.87 -4.06
N VAL A 126 -12.17 -1.95 -5.35
CA VAL A 126 -10.80 -1.72 -5.82
C VAL A 126 -10.43 -0.25 -5.63
N ILE A 127 -11.36 0.64 -5.97
CA ILE A 127 -11.19 2.09 -5.79
C ILE A 127 -10.99 2.41 -4.30
N SER A 128 -11.87 1.89 -3.43
CA SER A 128 -11.80 2.09 -1.98
C SER A 128 -10.47 1.56 -1.40
N ALA A 129 -10.06 0.35 -1.78
CA ALA A 129 -8.79 -0.22 -1.32
C ALA A 129 -7.58 0.63 -1.75
N PHE A 130 -7.58 1.20 -2.96
CA PHE A 130 -6.50 2.08 -3.39
C PHE A 130 -6.55 3.46 -2.72
N GLN A 131 -7.74 3.98 -2.42
CA GLN A 131 -7.87 5.22 -1.66
C GLN A 131 -7.22 5.11 -0.27
N GLU A 132 -7.29 3.95 0.39
CA GLU A 132 -6.56 3.71 1.64
C GLU A 132 -5.04 3.80 1.46
N VAL A 133 -4.51 3.20 0.39
CA VAL A 133 -3.08 3.31 0.04
C VAL A 133 -2.69 4.78 -0.18
N PHE A 134 -3.44 5.50 -1.02
CA PHE A 134 -3.16 6.90 -1.33
C PHE A 134 -3.24 7.81 -0.10
N LYS A 135 -4.24 7.59 0.76
CA LYS A 135 -4.35 8.31 2.03
C LYS A 135 -3.12 8.10 2.90
N LYS A 136 -2.67 6.84 3.05
CA LYS A 136 -1.49 6.54 3.88
C LYS A 136 -0.22 7.17 3.31
N ILE A 137 -0.04 7.15 1.99
CA ILE A 137 1.08 7.80 1.32
C ILE A 137 1.07 9.32 1.56
N ASN A 138 -0.09 9.97 1.45
CA ASN A 138 -0.21 11.42 1.73
C ASN A 138 0.00 11.77 3.21
N GLU A 139 -0.42 10.90 4.13
CA GLU A 139 -0.13 11.06 5.56
C GLU A 139 1.38 11.07 5.81
N VAL A 140 2.14 10.18 5.16
CA VAL A 140 3.61 10.16 5.25
C VAL A 140 4.21 11.41 4.61
N TYR A 141 3.68 11.87 3.47
CA TYR A 141 4.18 13.06 2.77
C TYR A 141 3.83 14.39 3.45
N SER A 142 2.88 14.44 4.38
CA SER A 142 2.47 15.68 5.05
C SER A 142 3.49 16.23 6.07
N ALA A 143 4.68 15.64 6.15
CA ALA A 143 5.80 16.16 6.94
C ALA A 143 6.56 17.23 6.16
N ASP A 144 6.82 18.41 6.75
CA ASP A 144 7.51 19.52 6.07
C ASP A 144 8.88 19.08 5.48
N GLY A 145 9.00 19.10 4.14
CA GLY A 145 10.23 18.78 3.41
C GLY A 145 10.00 18.48 1.92
N GLU A 146 11.01 18.75 1.07
CA GLU A 146 10.98 18.45 -0.37
C GLU A 146 11.18 16.95 -0.65
N ILE A 147 11.86 16.25 0.27
CA ILE A 147 12.12 14.81 0.26
C ILE A 147 11.89 14.27 1.67
N ILE A 148 10.98 13.31 1.81
CA ILE A 148 10.57 12.76 3.11
C ILE A 148 11.01 11.30 3.20
N THR A 149 11.66 10.92 4.29
CA THR A 149 12.04 9.51 4.51
C THR A 149 10.85 8.72 5.06
N ILE A 150 10.54 7.59 4.45
CA ILE A 150 9.46 6.69 4.90
C ILE A 150 9.98 5.87 6.08
N GLU A 151 9.32 5.95 7.23
CA GLU A 151 9.65 5.11 8.38
C GLU A 151 9.30 3.63 8.09
N ASP A 152 10.06 2.69 8.65
CA ASP A 152 9.85 1.25 8.41
C ASP A 152 8.42 0.79 8.77
N GLU A 153 7.82 1.39 9.80
CA GLU A 153 6.45 1.11 10.21
C GLU A 153 5.43 1.53 9.15
N ASP A 154 5.57 2.75 8.62
CA ASP A 154 4.73 3.26 7.54
C ASP A 154 4.91 2.46 6.26
N LYS A 155 6.15 2.09 5.92
CA LYS A 155 6.47 1.25 4.77
C LYS A 155 5.77 -0.11 4.86
N ASN A 156 5.81 -0.75 6.03
CA ASN A 156 5.10 -2.02 6.26
C ASN A 156 3.58 -1.86 6.14
N LYS A 157 3.04 -0.74 6.64
CA LYS A 157 1.60 -0.48 6.52
C LYS A 157 1.17 -0.26 5.08
N ILE A 158 1.98 0.45 4.28
CA ILE A 158 1.71 0.64 2.85
C ILE A 158 1.75 -0.72 2.13
N TYR A 159 2.69 -1.61 2.44
CA TYR A 159 2.69 -2.97 1.87
C TYR A 159 1.43 -3.78 2.22
N GLU A 160 0.93 -3.67 3.45
CA GLU A 160 -0.32 -4.31 3.86
C GLU A 160 -1.51 -3.80 3.02
N LEU A 161 -1.61 -2.48 2.83
CA LEU A 161 -2.69 -1.86 2.06
C LEU A 161 -2.59 -2.21 0.56
N LEU A 162 -1.37 -2.22 -0.01
CA LEU A 162 -1.13 -2.66 -1.38
C LEU A 162 -1.49 -4.14 -1.59
N SER A 163 -1.27 -4.98 -0.59
CA SER A 163 -1.66 -6.38 -0.62
C SER A 163 -3.18 -6.55 -0.65
N LYS A 164 -3.92 -5.75 0.14
CA LYS A 164 -5.40 -5.70 0.10
C LYS A 164 -5.91 -5.20 -1.24
N PHE A 165 -5.32 -4.13 -1.77
CA PHE A 165 -5.64 -3.61 -3.10
C PHE A 165 -5.46 -4.69 -4.18
N SER A 166 -4.33 -5.38 -4.18
CA SER A 166 -4.05 -6.48 -5.14
C SER A 166 -5.08 -7.61 -5.03
N ASN A 167 -5.53 -7.95 -3.81
CA ASN A 167 -6.58 -8.94 -3.63
C ASN A 167 -7.92 -8.50 -4.23
N GLU A 168 -8.33 -7.25 -4.04
CA GLU A 168 -9.54 -6.71 -4.67
C GLU A 168 -9.40 -6.65 -6.20
N CYS A 169 -8.23 -6.31 -6.74
CA CYS A 169 -7.97 -6.40 -8.18
C CYS A 169 -8.18 -7.82 -8.74
N ARG A 170 -7.77 -8.87 -8.00
CA ARG A 170 -7.98 -10.27 -8.44
C ARG A 170 -9.45 -10.65 -8.55
N ILE A 171 -10.27 -10.14 -7.62
CA ILE A 171 -11.72 -10.38 -7.60
C ILE A 171 -12.38 -9.61 -8.74
N ASP A 172 -11.98 -8.36 -8.95
CA ASP A 172 -12.50 -7.51 -10.03
C ASP A 172 -12.13 -8.03 -11.43
N LEU A 173 -10.99 -8.70 -11.57
CA LEU A 173 -10.58 -9.42 -12.78
C LEU A 173 -11.21 -10.81 -12.90
N GLU A 174 -12.05 -11.23 -11.96
CA GLU A 174 -12.71 -12.55 -11.95
C GLU A 174 -11.70 -13.73 -12.06
N ILE A 175 -10.46 -13.54 -11.57
CA ILE A 175 -9.41 -14.58 -11.58
C ILE A 175 -9.75 -15.69 -10.56
N SER A 176 -10.44 -15.32 -9.48
CA SER A 176 -10.89 -16.23 -8.43
C SER A 176 -12.10 -15.64 -7.73
N ASP A 177 -13.14 -16.45 -7.55
CA ASP A 177 -14.33 -16.08 -6.78
C ASP A 177 -14.08 -16.05 -5.26
N THR A 178 -12.93 -16.59 -4.83
CA THR A 178 -12.52 -16.60 -3.43
C THR A 178 -11.41 -15.60 -3.17
N ARG A 179 -11.60 -14.80 -2.12
CA ARG A 179 -10.55 -13.96 -1.53
C ARG A 179 -9.37 -14.84 -1.13
N LEU A 180 -8.15 -14.32 -1.30
CA LEU A 180 -6.97 -14.94 -0.69
C LEU A 180 -7.23 -15.14 0.80
N ILE A 181 -6.85 -16.31 1.32
CA ILE A 181 -6.95 -16.61 2.75
C ILE A 181 -6.10 -15.58 3.50
N ASP A 182 -6.67 -14.92 4.51
CA ASP A 182 -6.01 -13.87 5.30
C ASP A 182 -4.62 -14.28 5.82
N GLN A 183 -4.42 -15.58 6.10
CA GLN A 183 -3.13 -16.15 6.49
C GLN A 183 -2.06 -16.01 5.40
N LEU A 184 -2.41 -16.21 4.12
CA LEU A 184 -1.48 -16.06 3.00
C LEU A 184 -1.13 -14.58 2.75
N LEU A 185 -2.11 -13.69 2.87
CA LEU A 185 -1.88 -12.25 2.83
C LEU A 185 -0.91 -11.82 3.94
N THR A 186 -1.18 -12.25 5.18
CA THR A 186 -0.34 -11.95 6.35
C THR A 186 1.07 -12.53 6.23
N ALA A 187 1.20 -13.77 5.72
CA ALA A 187 2.50 -14.40 5.49
C ALA A 187 3.31 -13.67 4.42
N THR A 188 2.65 -13.20 3.34
CA THR A 188 3.31 -12.45 2.26
C THR A 188 3.82 -11.10 2.76
N VAL A 189 2.97 -10.33 3.44
CA VAL A 189 3.34 -9.03 4.01
C VAL A 189 4.47 -9.21 5.03
N SER A 190 4.39 -10.18 5.93
CA SER A 190 5.45 -10.41 6.93
C SER A 190 6.78 -10.80 6.30
N THR A 191 6.77 -11.60 5.22
CA THR A 191 7.98 -11.96 4.46
C THR A 191 8.61 -10.72 3.83
N ILE A 192 7.82 -9.86 3.18
CA ILE A 192 8.29 -8.60 2.57
C ILE A 192 8.85 -7.64 3.63
N SER A 193 8.18 -7.52 4.77
CA SER A 193 8.63 -6.67 5.89
C SER A 193 9.89 -7.19 6.58
N SER A 194 10.18 -8.49 6.46
CA SER A 194 11.39 -9.11 7.01
C SER A 194 12.60 -8.98 6.10
N SER A 195 12.40 -8.97 4.77
CA SER A 195 13.49 -8.83 3.79
C SER A 195 14.02 -7.41 3.68
N SER A 196 13.23 -6.40 4.08
CA SER A 196 13.62 -4.99 4.12
C SER A 196 14.39 -4.59 5.39
N LYS A 197 14.35 -5.39 6.47
CA LYS A 197 15.07 -5.08 7.70
C LYS A 197 16.57 -5.34 7.51
N LYS A 198 17.38 -4.27 7.57
CA LYS A 198 18.83 -4.41 7.75
C LYS A 198 19.09 -5.33 8.94
N VAL A 199 20.05 -6.25 8.79
CA VAL A 199 20.52 -7.09 9.90
C VAL A 199 20.78 -6.19 11.10
N ASN A 200 20.10 -6.49 12.21
CA ASN A 200 20.26 -5.72 13.45
C ASN A 200 21.74 -5.67 13.82
N ASP A 201 22.32 -4.47 13.81
CA ASP A 201 23.70 -4.28 14.18
C ASP A 201 23.88 -4.54 15.69
N ARG A 202 24.54 -5.67 16.00
CA ARG A 202 24.83 -6.13 17.35
C ARG A 202 26.19 -5.67 17.88
N THR A 203 26.90 -4.79 17.16
CA THR A 203 28.23 -4.30 17.58
C THR A 203 28.19 -3.73 18.99
N LYS A 204 29.09 -4.23 19.83
CA LYS A 204 29.28 -3.80 21.22
C LYS A 204 30.56 -3.00 21.37
N TYR A 205 30.57 -2.13 22.36
CA TYR A 205 31.70 -1.28 22.71
C TYR A 205 31.97 -1.46 24.20
N SER A 206 33.20 -1.82 24.54
CA SER A 206 33.62 -1.99 25.92
C SER A 206 33.84 -0.62 26.57
N PHE A 207 33.32 -0.45 27.78
CA PHE A 207 33.58 0.69 28.65
C PHE A 207 33.42 0.26 30.10
N ASN A 208 34.38 0.60 30.97
CA ASN A 208 34.38 0.18 32.38
C ASN A 208 34.21 -1.35 32.58
N GLY A 209 34.85 -2.15 31.73
CA GLY A 209 34.77 -3.61 31.79
C GLY A 209 33.40 -4.19 31.42
N LYS A 210 32.50 -3.40 30.82
CA LYS A 210 31.19 -3.85 30.34
C LYS A 210 31.05 -3.64 28.83
N ASP A 211 30.50 -4.65 28.15
CA ASP A 211 30.19 -4.55 26.72
C ASP A 211 28.81 -3.94 26.49
N LEU A 212 28.80 -2.69 26.04
CA LEU A 212 27.60 -1.88 25.88
C LEU A 212 27.18 -1.78 24.40
N ALA A 213 25.88 -1.68 24.16
CA ALA A 213 25.39 -1.26 22.84
C ALA A 213 25.78 0.20 22.59
N LYS A 214 25.92 0.61 21.31
CA LYS A 214 26.35 1.97 20.90
C LYS A 214 25.76 3.10 21.75
N ASN A 215 24.43 3.14 21.85
CA ASN A 215 23.72 4.17 22.59
C ASN A 215 24.04 4.19 24.09
N LYS A 216 24.19 3.01 24.70
CA LYS A 216 24.57 2.86 26.11
C LYS A 216 26.03 3.19 26.33
N TYR A 217 26.91 2.85 25.39
CA TYR A 217 28.31 3.25 25.42
C TYR A 217 28.45 4.77 25.45
N VAL A 218 27.83 5.48 24.50
CA VAL A 218 27.89 6.95 24.46
C VAL A 218 27.34 7.56 25.75
N TYR A 219 26.18 7.09 26.19
CA TYR A 219 25.59 7.55 27.45
C TYR A 219 26.55 7.33 28.63
N SER A 220 27.14 6.14 28.78
CA SER A 220 28.05 5.82 29.87
C SER A 220 29.35 6.63 29.85
N VAL A 221 29.95 6.85 28.67
CA VAL A 221 31.16 7.68 28.55
C VAL A 221 30.88 9.11 28.99
N ILE A 222 29.82 9.73 28.45
CA ILE A 222 29.46 11.11 28.75
C ILE A 222 29.07 11.28 30.21
N THR A 223 28.21 10.41 30.75
CA THR A 223 27.81 10.49 32.16
C THR A 223 28.96 10.24 33.13
N THR A 224 29.92 9.36 32.79
CA THR A 224 31.11 9.17 33.61
C THR A 224 31.96 10.43 33.65
N TYR A 225 32.19 11.05 32.48
CA TYR A 225 32.91 12.33 32.42
C TYR A 225 32.23 13.44 33.23
N LEU A 226 30.91 13.58 33.11
CA LEU A 226 30.16 14.61 33.83
C LEU A 226 30.11 14.36 35.34
N ASN A 227 30.12 13.10 35.78
CA ASN A 227 30.26 12.77 37.20
C ASN A 227 31.66 13.12 37.75
N GLU A 228 32.71 13.01 36.92
CA GLU A 228 34.07 13.43 37.25
C GLU A 228 34.22 14.97 37.19
N ASN A 229 33.33 15.67 36.47
CA ASN A 229 33.32 17.11 36.27
C ASN A 229 31.94 17.73 36.59
N PRO A 230 31.48 17.71 37.85
CA PRO A 230 30.11 18.07 38.22
C PRO A 230 29.76 19.53 38.00
N ASN A 231 30.75 20.40 37.81
CA ASN A 231 30.57 21.84 37.59
C ASN A 231 30.47 22.22 36.10
N THR A 232 30.31 21.24 35.20
CA THR A 232 30.24 21.49 33.75
C THR A 232 28.95 22.24 33.40
N THR A 233 29.07 23.36 32.67
CA THR A 233 27.93 24.10 32.10
C THR A 233 27.55 23.59 30.71
N VAL A 234 26.39 23.99 30.19
CA VAL A 234 25.99 23.66 28.80
C VAL A 234 27.00 24.16 27.79
N ASP A 235 27.52 25.38 27.98
CA ASP A 235 28.50 25.97 27.08
C ASP A 235 29.80 25.17 27.08
N GLU A 236 30.24 24.67 28.23
CA GLU A 236 31.41 23.80 28.34
C GLU A 236 31.14 22.42 27.72
N PHE A 237 29.95 21.86 27.95
CA PHE A 237 29.55 20.58 27.37
C PHE A 237 29.46 20.65 25.84
N SER A 238 28.95 21.75 25.28
CA SER A 238 28.84 21.96 23.83
C SER A 238 30.21 21.93 23.15
N LYS A 239 31.27 22.36 23.85
CA LYS A 239 32.66 22.25 23.38
C LYS A 239 33.16 20.82 23.39
N ILE A 240 32.52 19.89 24.11
CA ILE A 240 32.87 18.46 24.16
C ILE A 240 32.12 17.67 23.09
N LEU A 241 30.81 17.88 22.99
CA LEU A 241 29.98 17.25 21.98
C LEU A 241 29.09 18.31 21.33
N ASP A 242 29.32 18.58 20.06
CA ASP A 242 28.48 19.49 19.29
C ASP A 242 27.08 18.87 19.07
N LYS A 243 26.00 19.68 19.14
CA LYS A 243 24.64 19.24 18.80
C LYS A 243 24.60 18.66 17.38
N ASN A 244 25.35 19.25 16.45
CA ASN A 244 25.41 18.88 15.05
C ASN A 244 26.52 17.88 14.70
N PHE A 245 27.01 17.14 15.71
CA PHE A 245 28.07 16.16 15.52
C PHE A 245 27.81 15.25 14.32
N ASN A 246 28.80 15.15 13.43
CA ASN A 246 28.76 14.33 12.22
C ASN A 246 27.56 14.64 11.29
N GLY A 247 27.13 15.91 11.22
CA GLY A 247 26.07 16.37 10.32
C GLY A 247 24.65 16.07 10.82
N LYS A 248 24.50 15.68 12.09
CA LYS A 248 23.20 15.47 12.73
C LYS A 248 22.44 16.79 12.86
N THR A 249 21.13 16.80 12.61
CA THR A 249 20.29 18.01 12.73
C THR A 249 18.87 17.65 13.21
N GLY A 250 18.14 18.64 13.74
CA GLY A 250 16.74 18.46 14.15
C GLY A 250 16.57 17.38 15.21
N SER A 251 15.65 16.42 14.99
CA SER A 251 15.43 15.31 15.94
C SER A 251 16.57 14.28 16.02
N TYR A 252 17.62 14.44 15.19
CA TYR A 252 18.79 13.59 15.16
C TYR A 252 20.03 14.22 15.82
N GLU A 253 19.96 15.47 16.27
CA GLU A 253 21.05 16.13 17.02
C GLU A 253 21.58 15.25 18.15
N ALA A 254 22.88 15.30 18.40
CA ALA A 254 23.58 14.44 19.35
C ALA A 254 23.06 14.61 20.79
N TRP A 255 22.58 15.80 21.13
CA TRP A 255 21.91 16.12 22.38
C TRP A 255 21.03 17.36 22.21
N LYS A 256 20.06 17.52 23.11
CA LYS A 256 19.17 18.69 23.23
C LYS A 256 18.95 19.01 24.70
N THR A 257 18.50 20.23 25.01
CA THR A 257 17.99 20.51 26.37
C THR A 257 16.70 19.73 26.61
N TYR A 258 16.35 19.50 27.86
CA TYR A 258 15.13 18.78 28.21
C TYR A 258 13.88 19.47 27.65
N ASP A 259 13.82 20.80 27.72
CA ASP A 259 12.70 21.58 27.19
C ASP A 259 12.63 21.51 25.66
N GLU A 260 13.79 21.59 24.97
CA GLU A 260 13.86 21.38 23.52
C GLU A 260 13.32 19.99 23.10
N VAL A 261 13.48 18.96 23.93
CA VAL A 261 12.95 17.61 23.66
C VAL A 261 11.44 17.54 23.86
N LEU A 262 10.90 18.25 24.86
CA LEU A 262 9.46 18.30 25.12
C LEU A 262 8.69 19.09 24.04
N ASP A 263 9.32 20.10 23.45
CA ASP A 263 8.73 20.91 22.37
C ASP A 263 8.73 20.20 21.00
N LEU A 264 9.36 19.04 20.89
CA LEU A 264 9.34 18.25 19.65
C LEU A 264 7.95 17.69 19.38
N LYS A 265 7.35 18.11 18.25
CA LYS A 265 6.09 17.53 17.73
C LYS A 265 6.21 16.01 17.49
N SER A 266 7.39 15.53 17.10
CA SER A 266 7.70 14.11 16.93
C SER A 266 9.20 13.86 17.16
N GLY A 267 9.55 12.63 17.57
CA GLY A 267 10.95 12.23 17.73
C GLY A 267 11.55 12.38 19.12
N ALA A 268 10.80 12.81 20.14
CA ALA A 268 11.28 12.86 21.53
C ALA A 268 11.81 11.51 22.04
N PHE A 269 11.28 10.40 21.53
CA PHE A 269 11.74 9.03 21.83
C PHE A 269 13.18 8.72 21.39
N ARG A 270 13.76 9.58 20.55
CA ARG A 270 15.16 9.49 20.15
C ARG A 270 16.10 9.94 21.26
N PHE A 271 15.62 10.54 22.36
CA PHE A 271 16.46 11.07 23.44
C PHE A 271 16.35 10.25 24.75
N PHE A 272 17.43 10.26 25.53
CA PHE A 272 17.51 9.60 26.84
C PHE A 272 16.79 10.43 27.93
N VAL A 273 15.46 10.33 27.98
CA VAL A 273 14.63 10.96 29.03
C VAL A 273 14.28 9.95 30.15
N SER A 274 13.73 8.81 29.76
CA SER A 274 13.27 7.73 30.64
C SER A 274 13.96 6.40 30.32
N SER A 275 13.71 5.33 31.09
CA SER A 275 14.26 4.00 30.76
C SER A 275 13.57 3.35 29.53
N THR A 276 12.30 3.66 29.34
CA THR A 276 11.35 3.09 28.35
C THR A 276 10.78 4.20 27.48
N ARG A 277 10.54 3.94 26.19
CA ARG A 277 10.05 4.96 25.24
C ARG A 277 8.69 5.54 25.65
N ASP A 278 7.83 4.77 26.29
CA ASP A 278 6.45 5.18 26.61
C ASP A 278 6.33 6.12 27.83
N ASP A 279 7.44 6.34 28.54
CA ASP A 279 7.47 7.08 29.80
C ASP A 279 8.23 8.41 29.71
N ILE A 280 8.49 8.92 28.50
CA ILE A 280 9.23 10.17 28.27
C ILE A 280 8.58 11.37 28.98
N HIS A 281 7.24 11.40 29.05
CA HIS A 281 6.50 12.45 29.74
C HIS A 281 6.18 12.11 31.20
N LYS A 282 6.63 10.95 31.71
CA LYS A 282 6.32 10.46 33.07
C LYS A 282 7.54 10.38 33.97
N ASP A 283 8.74 10.29 33.41
CA ASP A 283 9.98 10.03 34.14
C ASP A 283 11.18 10.76 33.50
N LYS A 284 12.03 11.39 34.32
CA LYS A 284 13.29 12.05 33.93
C LYS A 284 14.56 11.26 34.30
N LYS A 285 14.47 9.99 34.67
CA LYS A 285 15.60 9.18 35.22
C LYS A 285 16.88 9.16 34.38
N MET A 286 16.79 9.36 33.07
CA MET A 286 17.96 9.32 32.18
C MET A 286 18.41 10.73 31.75
N VAL A 287 17.66 11.77 32.12
CA VAL A 287 18.02 13.18 31.89
C VAL A 287 19.29 13.49 32.69
N ILE A 288 20.22 14.20 32.05
CA ILE A 288 21.50 14.56 32.63
C ILE A 288 21.40 16.00 33.14
N LYS A 289 21.79 16.22 34.39
CA LYS A 289 21.80 17.56 34.99
C LYS A 289 23.19 18.16 34.88
N LEU A 290 23.27 19.32 34.25
CA LEU A 290 24.43 20.21 34.29
C LEU A 290 24.19 21.29 35.36
N VAL A 291 25.15 22.20 35.54
CA VAL A 291 25.04 23.26 36.56
C VAL A 291 23.92 24.25 36.26
N ASP A 292 23.76 24.58 34.98
CA ASP A 292 22.87 25.62 34.47
C ASP A 292 21.61 25.07 33.80
N GLU A 293 21.61 23.81 33.34
CA GLU A 293 20.53 23.24 32.54
C GLU A 293 20.40 21.71 32.62
N GLU A 294 19.27 21.19 32.13
CA GLU A 294 19.04 19.76 31.93
C GLU A 294 19.19 19.39 30.44
N ILE A 295 20.00 18.36 30.15
CA ILE A 295 20.22 17.88 28.78
C ILE A 295 19.84 16.41 28.60
N CYS A 296 19.50 16.06 27.36
CA CYS A 296 19.16 14.70 26.94
C CYS A 296 20.04 14.28 25.77
N LEU A 297 20.75 13.15 25.91
CA LEU A 297 21.55 12.59 24.83
C LEU A 297 20.69 11.81 23.83
N ASN A 298 21.07 11.82 22.56
CA ASN A 298 20.43 10.99 21.54
C ASN A 298 20.73 9.50 21.77
N ARG A 299 19.74 8.65 21.54
CA ARG A 299 19.81 7.19 21.56
C ARG A 299 20.25 6.63 20.21
N THR A 300 20.17 7.43 19.16
CA THR A 300 20.36 7.01 17.77
C THR A 300 21.79 7.31 17.34
N TRP A 301 22.61 6.27 17.37
CA TRP A 301 24.01 6.31 16.93
C TRP A 301 24.23 5.23 15.89
N MET A 302 24.78 5.61 14.74
CA MET A 302 25.12 4.69 13.64
C MET A 302 26.58 4.24 13.74
N LEU A 303 26.95 3.13 13.09
CA LEU A 303 28.35 2.68 13.05
C LEU A 303 29.32 3.75 12.54
N PRO A 304 29.01 4.51 11.48
CA PRO A 304 29.90 5.57 11.00
C PRO A 304 30.11 6.69 12.03
N ASP A 305 29.20 6.89 12.98
CA ASP A 305 29.35 7.90 14.02
C ASP A 305 30.38 7.50 15.08
N MET A 306 30.56 6.20 15.32
CA MET A 306 31.24 5.71 16.52
C MET A 306 32.75 5.96 16.50
N LYS A 307 33.40 5.81 15.34
CA LYS A 307 34.85 6.06 15.23
C LYS A 307 35.17 7.55 15.37
N PRO A 308 34.56 8.47 14.60
CA PRO A 308 34.77 9.91 14.79
C PRO A 308 34.43 10.37 16.20
N LEU A 309 33.41 9.78 16.83
CA LEU A 309 33.03 10.11 18.20
C LEU A 309 34.15 9.72 19.17
N LYS A 310 34.64 8.47 19.08
CA LYS A 310 35.74 8.00 19.93
C LYS A 310 37.00 8.84 19.77
N ASP A 311 37.37 9.15 18.53
CA ASP A 311 38.56 9.96 18.23
C ASP A 311 38.41 11.36 18.85
N MET A 312 37.26 12.02 18.64
CA MET A 312 36.97 13.34 19.24
C MET A 312 36.96 13.31 20.77
N LEU A 313 36.33 12.31 21.39
CA LEU A 313 36.28 12.21 22.86
C LEU A 313 37.68 11.99 23.43
N LYS A 314 38.50 11.16 22.77
CA LYS A 314 39.89 10.92 23.16
C LYS A 314 40.76 12.17 23.02
N ASP A 315 40.59 12.94 21.95
CA ASP A 315 41.30 14.21 21.73
C ASP A 315 40.96 15.25 22.81
N LYS A 316 39.75 15.16 23.38
CA LYS A 316 39.29 16.00 24.49
C LYS A 316 39.64 15.43 25.87
N GLY A 317 40.41 14.34 25.92
CA GLY A 317 40.91 13.73 27.15
C GLY A 317 39.89 12.85 27.89
N LEU A 318 38.77 12.47 27.25
CA LEU A 318 37.78 11.57 27.86
C LEU A 318 38.25 10.12 27.75
N ARG A 319 38.00 9.34 28.81
CA ARG A 319 38.18 7.88 28.78
C ARG A 319 37.19 7.25 27.81
N VAL A 320 37.67 6.43 26.88
CA VAL A 320 36.85 5.80 25.82
C VAL A 320 36.90 4.27 25.86
N GLU A 321 37.60 3.69 26.82
CA GLU A 321 37.78 2.26 27.09
C GLU A 321 37.13 1.75 28.40
#